data_AF-A0A4Y7Q0P6-F1
#
_entry.id   AF-A0A4Y7Q0P6-F1
#
_cell.length_a   1.000
_cell.length_b   1.000
_cell.length_c   1.000
_cell.angle_alpha   90.00
_cell.angle_beta   90.00
_cell.angle_gamma   90.00
#
_symmetry.space_group_name_H-M   'P 1'
#
loop_
_entity.id
_entity.type
_entity.pdbx_description
1 polymer ?
#
loop_
_entity_poly.entity_id
_entity_poly.type
_entity_poly.pdbx_seq_one_letter_code
_entity_poly.pdbx_strand_id
1 'polypeptide(L)'
;MATDALYSQIHKRMVESGEWNRIYATLADKLNELGWIDELRHQGKEQARNMHPLQFSTLFADLDAHAQASVPLAVKQEIIGLIKSFVEKQLDA
;
A
#
# COMPACT_ATOMS: atom_id res chain seq x y z
N MET A 1 -12.70 13.62 15.69
CA MET A 1 -14.06 13.87 15.15
C MET A 1 -14.04 14.73 13.87
N ALA A 2 -13.60 16.00 13.90
CA ALA A 2 -13.59 16.83 12.69
C ALA A 2 -12.57 16.35 11.63
N THR A 3 -11.37 15.95 12.04
CA THR A 3 -10.34 15.42 11.14
C THR A 3 -10.75 14.11 10.48
N ASP A 4 -11.42 13.22 11.23
CA ASP A 4 -11.90 11.93 10.72
C ASP A 4 -13.00 12.12 9.66
N ALA A 5 -13.88 13.10 9.88
CA ALA A 5 -14.92 13.46 8.92
C ALA A 5 -14.32 14.04 7.63
N LEU A 6 -13.31 14.92 7.75
CA LEU A 6 -12.59 15.47 6.59
C LEU A 6 -11.84 14.38 5.81
N TYR A 7 -11.13 13.49 6.52
CA TYR A 7 -10.47 12.33 5.92
C TYR A 7 -11.46 11.47 5.15
N SER A 8 -12.58 11.11 5.76
CA SER A 8 -13.61 10.27 5.14
C SER A 8 -14.19 10.92 3.88
N GLN A 9 -14.44 12.23 3.89
CA GLN A 9 -14.93 12.96 2.72
C GLN A 9 -13.90 12.97 1.57
N ILE A 10 -12.64 13.31 1.86
CA ILE A 10 -11.58 13.35 0.85
C ILE A 10 -11.35 11.94 0.28
N HIS A 11 -11.28 10.92 1.14
CA HIS A 11 -11.12 9.53 0.73
C HIS A 11 -12.28 9.08 -0.17
N LYS A 12 -13.53 9.40 0.21
CA LYS A 12 -14.72 9.10 -0.60
C LYS A 12 -14.61 9.74 -1.99
N ARG A 13 -14.24 11.02 -2.09
CA ARG A 13 -14.03 11.70 -3.39
C ARG A 13 -12.92 11.05 -4.22
N MET A 14 -11.83 10.63 -3.57
CA MET A 14 -10.72 9.94 -4.24
C MET A 14 -11.15 8.58 -4.82
N VAL A 15 -12.01 7.84 -4.12
CA VAL A 15 -12.59 6.59 -4.61
C VAL A 15 -13.58 6.85 -5.74
N GLU A 16 -14.52 7.79 -5.56
CA GLU A 16 -15.58 8.08 -6.54
C GLU A 16 -15.05 8.68 -7.85
N SER A 17 -13.95 9.45 -7.79
CA SER A 17 -13.27 9.97 -8.99
C SER A 17 -12.42 8.93 -9.72
N GLY A 18 -12.18 7.76 -9.12
CA GLY A 18 -11.30 6.72 -9.67
C GLY A 18 -9.80 6.97 -9.44
N GLU A 19 -9.42 8.11 -8.84
CA GLU A 19 -8.02 8.44 -8.54
C GLU A 19 -7.39 7.43 -7.56
N TRP A 20 -8.18 6.89 -6.63
CA TRP A 20 -7.72 5.79 -5.75
C TRP A 20 -7.23 4.58 -6.56
N ASN A 21 -8.03 4.11 -7.52
CA ASN A 21 -7.69 2.96 -8.34
C ASN A 21 -6.46 3.24 -9.21
N ARG A 22 -6.33 4.46 -9.72
CA ARG A 22 -5.18 4.90 -10.50
C ARG A 22 -3.88 4.91 -9.68
N ILE A 23 -3.93 5.48 -8.48
CA ILE A 23 -2.78 5.53 -7.55
C ILE A 23 -2.39 4.12 -7.12
N TYR A 24 -3.38 3.28 -6.80
CA TYR A 24 -3.16 1.89 -6.43
C TYR A 24 -2.53 1.08 -7.58
N ALA A 25 -3.03 1.20 -8.80
CA ALA A 25 -2.45 0.55 -9.97
C ALA A 25 -1.00 0.99 -10.19
N THR A 26 -0.72 2.29 -10.08
CA THR A 26 0.65 2.83 -10.19
C THR A 26 1.59 2.24 -9.14
N LEU A 27 1.13 2.10 -7.89
CA LEU A 27 1.89 1.45 -6.82
C LEU A 27 2.16 -0.02 -7.16
N ALA A 28 1.13 -0.76 -7.56
CA ALA A 28 1.23 -2.17 -7.88
C ALA A 28 2.19 -2.43 -9.05
N ASP A 29 2.07 -1.67 -10.14
CA ASP A 29 2.92 -1.78 -11.32
C ASP A 29 4.39 -1.54 -10.96
N LYS A 30 4.69 -0.49 -10.20
CA LYS A 30 6.06 -0.18 -9.78
C LYS A 30 6.66 -1.25 -8.88
N LEU A 31 5.89 -1.73 -7.90
CA LEU A 31 6.36 -2.80 -7.01
C LEU A 31 6.57 -4.11 -7.80
N ASN A 32 5.72 -4.37 -8.79
CA ASN A 32 5.87 -5.52 -9.68
C ASN A 32 7.13 -5.41 -10.55
N GLU A 33 7.35 -4.26 -11.20
CA GLU A 33 8.53 -4.00 -12.06
C GLU A 33 9.85 -4.14 -11.31
N LEU A 34 9.87 -3.79 -10.02
CA LEU A 34 11.04 -3.93 -9.15
C LEU A 34 11.19 -5.34 -8.56
N GLY A 35 10.31 -6.28 -8.91
CA GLY A 35 10.32 -7.66 -8.39
C GLY A 35 9.91 -7.78 -6.92
N TRP A 36 9.41 -6.70 -6.30
CA TRP A 36 9.07 -6.67 -4.88
C TRP A 36 7.91 -7.63 -4.54
N ILE A 37 6.92 -7.74 -5.43
CA ILE A 37 5.78 -8.66 -5.24
C ILE A 37 6.26 -10.12 -5.23
N ASP A 38 7.17 -10.46 -6.14
CA ASP A 38 7.72 -11.82 -6.24
C ASP A 38 8.59 -12.17 -5.04
N GLU A 39 9.43 -11.24 -4.58
CA GLU A 39 10.25 -11.41 -3.38
C GLU A 39 9.38 -11.66 -2.14
N LEU A 40 8.34 -10.84 -1.93
CA LEU A 40 7.44 -11.00 -0.80
C LEU A 40 6.70 -12.34 -0.85
N ARG A 41 6.29 -12.76 -2.06
CA ARG A 41 5.67 -14.08 -2.26
C ARG A 41 6.65 -15.22 -2.00
N HIS A 42 7.91 -15.08 -2.40
CA HIS A 42 8.94 -16.07 -2.15
C HIS A 42 9.19 -16.21 -0.64
N GLN A 43 9.39 -15.11 0.06
CA GLN A 43 9.58 -15.10 1.51
C GLN A 43 8.39 -15.72 2.25
N GLY A 44 7.16 -15.34 1.89
CA GLY A 44 5.97 -15.92 2.51
C GLY A 44 5.87 -17.43 2.33
N LYS A 45 6.26 -17.95 1.15
CA LYS A 45 6.34 -19.40 0.90
C LYS A 45 7.41 -20.05 1.78
N GLU A 46 8.60 -19.48 1.85
CA GLU A 46 9.70 -20.05 2.65
C GLU A 46 9.39 -20.03 4.15
N GLN A 47 8.76 -18.96 4.66
CA GLN A 47 8.29 -18.91 6.05
C GLN A 47 7.21 -19.97 6.31
N ALA A 48 6.23 -20.12 5.42
CA ALA A 48 5.18 -21.12 5.57
C ALA A 48 5.72 -22.56 5.60
N ARG A 49 6.73 -22.86 4.76
CA ARG A 49 7.38 -24.19 4.72
C ARG A 49 8.08 -24.55 6.03
N ASN A 50 8.59 -23.55 6.72
CA ASN A 50 9.33 -23.73 7.97
C ASN A 50 8.44 -23.60 9.22
N MET A 51 7.18 -23.18 9.07
CA MET A 51 6.23 -22.95 10.17
C MET A 51 5.44 -24.22 10.51
N HIS A 52 5.65 -24.75 11.72
CA HIS A 52 4.91 -25.91 12.24
C HIS A 52 4.39 -25.65 13.67
N PRO A 53 3.06 -25.59 13.89
CA PRO A 53 1.98 -25.70 12.89
C PRO A 53 1.82 -24.44 12.04
N LEU A 54 1.37 -24.59 10.79
CA LEU A 54 1.09 -23.47 9.89
C LEU A 54 -0.06 -22.60 10.42
N GLN A 55 0.20 -21.31 10.59
CA GLN A 55 -0.78 -20.33 11.05
C GLN A 55 -0.75 -19.07 10.18
N PHE A 56 -1.85 -18.80 9.48
CA PHE A 56 -1.94 -17.66 8.57
C PHE A 56 -1.77 -16.32 9.28
N SER A 57 -2.36 -16.13 10.46
CA SER A 57 -2.28 -14.87 11.20
C SER A 57 -0.85 -14.50 11.58
N THR A 58 -0.07 -15.49 12.02
CA THR A 58 1.36 -15.32 12.34
C THR A 58 2.17 -15.02 11.09
N LEU A 59 1.98 -15.82 10.03
CA LEU A 59 2.65 -15.61 8.75
C LEU A 59 2.36 -14.23 8.16
N PHE A 60 1.10 -13.80 8.20
CA PHE A 60 0.66 -12.51 7.70
C PHE A 60 1.26 -11.36 8.51
N ALA A 61 1.25 -11.45 9.85
CA ALA A 61 1.81 -10.39 10.69
C ALA A 61 3.31 -10.18 10.42
N ASP A 62 4.08 -11.27 10.30
CA ASP A 62 5.51 -11.21 10.02
C ASP A 62 5.77 -10.67 8.61
N LEU A 63 4.99 -11.13 7.63
CA LEU A 63 5.14 -10.73 6.24
C LEU A 63 4.70 -9.27 6.02
N ASP A 64 3.64 -8.80 6.68
CA ASP A 64 3.16 -7.41 6.62
C ASP A 64 4.21 -6.45 7.21
N ALA A 65 4.79 -6.78 8.36
CA ALA A 65 5.87 -5.98 8.95
C ALA A 65 7.08 -5.87 7.99
N HIS A 66 7.48 -6.98 7.37
CA HIS A 66 8.54 -6.97 6.35
C HIS A 66 8.14 -6.18 5.10
N ALA A 67 6.91 -6.36 4.61
CA ALA A 67 6.39 -5.67 3.44
C ALA A 67 6.48 -4.15 3.64
N GLN A 68 5.98 -3.63 4.76
CA GLN A 68 6.00 -2.20 5.07
C GLN A 68 7.42 -1.62 5.14
N ALA A 69 8.38 -2.39 5.66
CA ALA A 69 9.77 -1.97 5.80
C ALA A 69 10.57 -2.05 4.49
N SER A 70 10.21 -2.98 3.60
CA SER A 70 10.93 -3.26 2.36
C SER A 70 10.44 -2.46 1.15
N VAL A 71 9.35 -1.70 1.27
CA VAL A 71 8.87 -0.83 0.19
C VAL A 71 9.99 0.14 -0.22
N PRO A 72 10.40 0.17 -1.50
CA PRO A 72 11.43 1.07 -1.98
C PRO A 72 11.08 2.54 -1.71
N LEU A 73 12.03 3.29 -1.15
CA LEU A 73 11.81 4.69 -0.75
C LEU A 73 11.32 5.56 -1.92
N ALA A 74 11.88 5.36 -3.12
CA ALA A 74 11.49 6.09 -4.32
C ALA A 74 10.01 5.89 -4.67
N VAL A 75 9.54 4.63 -4.65
CA VAL A 75 8.13 4.30 -4.89
C VAL A 75 7.25 4.92 -3.82
N LYS A 76 7.64 4.81 -2.54
CA LYS A 76 6.89 5.42 -1.43
C LYS A 76 6.76 6.94 -1.58
N GLN A 77 7.85 7.63 -1.92
CA GLN A 77 7.85 9.08 -2.14
C GLN A 77 6.95 9.49 -3.30
N GLU A 78 7.01 8.76 -4.40
CA GLU A 78 6.20 9.03 -5.58
C GLU A 78 4.70 8.87 -5.29
N ILE A 79 4.30 7.76 -4.67
CA ILE A 79 2.89 7.51 -4.33
C ILE A 79 2.38 8.52 -3.30
N ILE A 80 3.18 8.88 -2.30
CA ILE A 80 2.84 9.97 -1.36
C ILE A 80 2.67 11.30 -2.11
N GLY A 81 3.51 11.58 -3.12
CA GLY A 81 3.39 12.76 -3.96
C GLY A 81 2.07 12.81 -4.72
N LEU A 82 1.63 11.69 -5.30
CA LEU A 82 0.34 11.58 -5.98
C LEU A 82 -0.83 11.83 -5.02
N ILE A 83 -0.79 11.22 -3.83
CA ILE A 83 -1.81 11.41 -2.80
C ILE A 83 -1.87 12.88 -2.36
N LYS A 84 -0.71 13.50 -2.07
CA LYS A 84 -0.64 14.91 -1.68
C LYS A 84 -1.23 15.82 -2.74
N SER A 85 -0.84 15.61 -4.00
CA SER A 85 -1.32 16.43 -5.12
C SER A 85 -2.83 16.30 -5.32
N PHE A 86 -3.42 15.12 -5.05
CA PHE A 86 -4.87 14.96 -5.02
C PHE A 86 -5.50 15.74 -3.86
N VAL A 87 -4.97 15.59 -2.64
CA VAL A 87 -5.49 16.23 -1.43
C VAL A 87 -5.44 17.76 -1.53
N GLU A 88 -4.33 18.33 -2.00
CA GLU A 88 -4.17 19.78 -2.20
C GLU A 88 -5.26 20.35 -3.12
N LYS A 89 -5.54 19.67 -4.24
CA LYS A 89 -6.64 20.06 -5.15
C LYS A 89 -8.03 19.99 -4.53
N GLN A 90 -8.22 19.21 -3.47
CA GLN A 90 -9.50 19.14 -2.74
C GLN A 90 -9.67 20.24 -1.69
N LEU A 91 -8.58 20.92 -1.32
CA LEU A 91 -8.55 21.98 -0.31
C LEU A 91 -8.52 23.38 -0.94
N ASP A 92 -7.97 23.50 -2.15
CA ASP A 92 -7.93 24.75 -2.92
C ASP A 92 -9.20 24.99 -3.76
N ALA A 93 -10.15 24.04 -3.77
CA ALA A 93 -11.41 24.08 -4.51
C ALA A 93 -12.61 24.32 -3.59
#